data_AF-A0A0N9UI06-F1
#
_entry.id   AF-A0A0N9UI06-F1
#
_cell.length_a   1.000
_cell.length_b   1.000
_cell.length_c   1.000
_cell.angle_alpha   90.00
_cell.angle_beta   90.00
_cell.angle_gamma   90.00
#
_symmetry.space_group_name_H-M   'P 1'
#
loop_
_entity.id
_entity.type
_entity.pdbx_description
1 polymer ?
#
loop_
_entity_poly.entity_id
_entity_poly.type
_entity_poly.pdbx_seq_one_letter_code
_entity_poly.pdbx_strand_id
1 'polypeptide(L)'
;MAFDERVQILSEAEQEQFYGPPAFTSADQRFFFSLNDKELAIATSLRHRGQRYMLVVLLGYFKAKPAVLHPGFHQIKQDLKYVYQTILPGPGCRPFNLTPKENERIYQRIFQLCNYQRWNAKDHGAALSAYLSQQARAWTAPRHLFDAAIEYCSRQKIAIPAYSTRSRPSRWCNFGCGRGPSSGGFGGDV
;
A
#
# COMPACT_ATOMS: atom_id res chain seq x y z
N MET A 1 23.72 -11.55 -23.25
CA MET A 1 23.19 -10.17 -23.31
C MET A 1 21.91 -10.14 -22.50
N ALA A 2 21.85 -9.30 -21.47
CA ALA A 2 20.75 -9.25 -20.50
C ALA A 2 19.68 -8.27 -20.96
N PHE A 3 18.48 -8.75 -21.24
CA PHE A 3 17.31 -7.88 -21.42
C PHE A 3 16.83 -7.44 -20.03
N ASP A 4 17.40 -6.34 -19.53
CA ASP A 4 16.90 -5.59 -18.36
C ASP A 4 15.77 -4.65 -18.77
N GLU A 5 14.81 -5.15 -19.57
CA GLU A 5 13.59 -4.41 -19.86
C GLU A 5 12.62 -4.64 -18.70
N ARG A 6 12.70 -3.75 -17.71
CA ARG A 6 11.69 -3.62 -16.68
C ARG A 6 10.35 -3.34 -17.37
N VAL A 7 9.47 -4.32 -17.43
CA VAL A 7 8.09 -4.11 -17.85
C VAL A 7 7.46 -3.13 -16.86
N GLN A 8 7.33 -1.87 -17.26
CA GLN A 8 6.49 -0.90 -16.55
C GLN A 8 5.04 -1.30 -16.79
N ILE A 9 4.51 -2.14 -15.90
CA ILE A 9 3.12 -2.62 -15.96
C ILE A 9 2.13 -1.46 -15.77
N LEU A 10 2.56 -0.42 -15.04
CA LEU A 10 1.79 0.80 -14.79
C LEU A 10 2.58 2.00 -15.32
N SER A 11 1.90 2.86 -16.08
CA SER A 11 2.39 4.19 -16.42
C SER A 11 2.55 5.07 -15.18
N GLU A 12 3.30 6.17 -15.27
CA GLU A 12 3.49 7.10 -14.15
C GLU A 12 2.16 7.68 -13.65
N ALA A 13 1.25 8.02 -14.56
CA ALA A 13 -0.09 8.51 -14.23
C ALA A 13 -0.91 7.46 -13.45
N GLU A 14 -0.77 6.18 -13.81
CA GLU A 14 -1.45 5.09 -13.09
C GLU A 14 -0.80 4.84 -11.73
N GLN A 15 0.53 4.96 -11.62
CA GLN A 15 1.19 4.88 -10.32
C GLN A 15 0.71 6.00 -9.39
N GLU A 16 0.54 7.22 -9.89
CA GLU A 16 0.00 8.33 -9.10
C GLU A 16 -1.47 8.12 -8.76
N GLN A 17 -2.30 7.67 -9.70
CA GLN A 17 -3.69 7.32 -9.43
C GLN A 17 -3.81 6.19 -8.39
N PHE A 18 -2.88 5.24 -8.40
CA PHE A 18 -2.95 4.07 -7.53
C PHE A 18 -2.32 4.29 -6.14
N TYR A 19 -1.19 5.00 -6.06
CA TYR A 19 -0.38 5.16 -4.85
C TYR A 19 -0.31 6.60 -4.36
N GLY A 20 -1.02 7.52 -5.02
CA GLY A 20 -1.28 8.87 -4.52
C GLY A 20 -2.40 8.91 -3.47
N PRO A 21 -2.53 10.03 -2.76
CA PRO A 21 -3.69 10.26 -1.89
C PRO A 21 -5.00 10.27 -2.71
N PRO A 22 -6.07 9.64 -2.21
CA PRO A 22 -7.38 9.73 -2.82
C PRO A 22 -7.89 11.18 -2.93
N ALA A 23 -8.48 11.53 -4.06
CA ALA A 23 -9.16 12.81 -4.24
C ALA A 23 -10.57 12.75 -3.62
N PHE A 24 -10.66 12.98 -2.31
CA PHE A 24 -11.93 12.93 -1.59
C PHE A 24 -12.78 14.18 -1.82
N THR A 25 -14.08 13.97 -2.09
CA THR A 25 -15.10 15.00 -2.00
C THR A 25 -15.43 15.30 -0.53
N SER A 26 -16.16 16.39 -0.26
CA SER A 26 -16.60 16.69 1.12
C SER A 26 -17.49 15.59 1.72
N ALA A 27 -18.24 14.85 0.89
CA ALA A 27 -19.02 13.70 1.34
C ALA A 27 -18.10 12.53 1.72
N ASP A 28 -17.08 12.24 0.88
CA ASP A 28 -16.09 11.21 1.16
C ASP A 28 -15.29 11.51 2.43
N GLN A 29 -14.88 12.77 2.63
CA GLN A 29 -14.19 13.20 3.85
C GLN A 29 -15.04 12.95 5.11
N ARG A 30 -16.35 13.25 5.05
CA ARG A 30 -17.28 12.97 6.17
C ARG A 30 -17.38 11.47 6.45
N PHE A 31 -17.42 10.66 5.41
CA PHE A 31 -17.55 9.22 5.53
C PHE A 31 -16.25 8.56 6.01
N PHE A 32 -15.15 8.73 5.28
CA PHE A 32 -13.89 8.02 5.53
C PHE A 32 -13.12 8.53 6.75
N PHE A 33 -13.24 9.81 7.11
CA PHE A 33 -12.59 10.35 8.32
C PHE A 33 -13.45 10.25 9.57
N SER A 34 -14.66 9.69 9.49
CA SER A 34 -15.43 9.36 10.68
C SER A 34 -14.68 8.31 11.53
N LEU A 35 -14.58 8.58 12.83
CA LEU A 35 -13.89 7.72 13.79
C LEU A 35 -14.90 7.01 14.68
N ASN A 36 -14.70 5.70 14.87
CA ASN A 36 -15.37 4.98 15.96
C ASN A 36 -14.60 5.15 17.28
N ASP A 37 -15.16 4.67 18.39
CA ASP A 37 -14.56 4.82 19.73
C ASP A 37 -13.16 4.21 19.84
N LYS A 38 -12.92 3.07 19.18
CA LYS A 38 -11.60 2.40 19.18
C LYS A 38 -10.57 3.21 18.41
N GLU A 39 -10.94 3.72 17.25
CA GLU A 39 -10.10 4.56 16.40
C GLU A 39 -9.76 5.88 17.10
N LEU A 40 -10.75 6.49 17.77
CA LEU A 40 -10.58 7.71 18.55
C LEU A 40 -9.64 7.49 19.75
N ALA A 41 -9.77 6.36 20.46
CA ALA A 41 -8.87 5.99 21.55
C ALA A 41 -7.41 5.86 21.09
N ILE A 42 -7.18 5.23 19.93
CA ILE A 42 -5.81 5.13 19.37
C ILE A 42 -5.30 6.51 18.94
N ALA A 43 -6.11 7.31 18.26
CA ALA A 43 -5.71 8.65 17.82
C ALA A 43 -5.34 9.55 19.00
N THR A 44 -6.10 9.50 20.10
CA THR A 44 -5.84 10.29 21.30
C THR A 44 -4.63 9.82 22.10
N SER A 45 -4.29 8.52 22.05
CA SER A 45 -3.10 7.94 22.70
C SER A 45 -1.77 8.47 22.15
N LEU A 46 -1.73 8.97 20.91
CA LEU A 46 -0.53 9.54 20.32
C LEU A 46 -0.17 10.87 21.00
N ARG A 47 1.11 11.06 21.36
CA ARG A 47 1.57 12.26 22.07
C ARG A 47 1.58 13.51 21.18
N HIS A 48 1.97 13.37 19.91
CA HIS A 48 2.12 14.51 18.98
C HIS A 48 0.86 14.73 18.15
N ARG A 49 0.32 15.95 18.16
CA ARG A 49 -0.92 16.30 17.43
C ARG A 49 -0.83 16.04 15.93
N GLY A 50 0.30 16.38 15.31
CA GLY A 50 0.53 16.10 13.88
C GLY A 50 0.39 14.61 13.56
N GLN A 51 0.90 13.73 14.43
CA GLN A 51 0.74 12.29 14.28
C GLN A 51 -0.72 11.85 14.46
N ARG A 52 -1.49 12.49 15.35
CA ARG A 52 -2.95 12.24 15.49
C ARG A 52 -3.68 12.52 14.20
N TYR A 53 -3.51 13.72 13.65
CA TYR A 53 -4.19 14.13 12.42
C TYR A 53 -3.76 13.26 11.25
N MET A 54 -2.46 12.94 11.16
CA MET A 54 -1.95 12.05 10.12
C MET A 54 -2.52 10.64 10.24
N LEU A 55 -2.65 10.09 11.46
CA LEU A 55 -3.27 8.79 11.66
C LEU A 55 -4.72 8.78 11.15
N VAL A 56 -5.51 9.82 11.43
CA VAL A 56 -6.89 9.93 10.93
C VAL A 56 -6.94 9.98 9.40
N VAL A 57 -6.11 10.83 8.78
CA VAL A 57 -6.06 10.95 7.32
C VAL A 57 -5.64 9.63 6.67
N LEU A 58 -4.54 9.01 7.14
CA LEU A 58 -4.05 7.75 6.59
C LEU A 58 -5.02 6.59 6.83
N LEU A 59 -5.72 6.57 7.97
CA LEU A 59 -6.77 5.60 8.24
C LEU A 59 -7.93 5.75 7.26
N GLY A 60 -8.40 6.98 7.01
CA GLY A 60 -9.46 7.23 6.03
C GLY A 60 -9.06 6.81 4.61
N TYR A 61 -7.82 7.12 4.20
CA TYR A 61 -7.30 6.65 2.92
C TYR A 61 -7.20 5.14 2.85
N PHE A 62 -6.75 4.50 3.92
CA PHE A 62 -6.65 3.05 4.00
C PHE A 62 -8.03 2.36 3.91
N LYS A 63 -9.06 2.97 4.52
CA LYS A 63 -10.46 2.50 4.41
C LYS A 63 -10.99 2.59 2.99
N ALA A 64 -10.68 3.67 2.26
CA ALA A 64 -11.07 3.80 0.86
C ALA A 64 -10.29 2.86 -0.06
N LYS A 65 -8.98 2.72 0.19
CA LYS A 65 -8.09 1.85 -0.55
C LYS A 65 -7.03 1.27 0.39
N PRO A 66 -6.98 -0.07 0.59
CA PRO A 66 -6.07 -0.70 1.54
C PRO A 66 -4.63 -0.76 1.01
N ALA A 67 -4.06 0.39 0.69
CA ALA A 67 -2.70 0.59 0.22
C ALA A 67 -1.92 1.42 1.24
N VAL A 68 -0.64 1.10 1.39
CA VAL A 68 0.28 1.90 2.18
C VAL A 68 0.71 3.11 1.36
N LEU A 69 0.45 4.30 1.88
CA LEU A 69 0.74 5.59 1.25
C LEU A 69 1.79 6.36 2.03
N HIS A 70 2.58 7.15 1.31
CA HIS A 70 3.59 8.06 1.87
C HIS A 70 3.36 9.50 1.37
N PRO A 71 2.19 10.10 1.65
CA PRO A 71 1.87 11.41 1.13
C PRO A 71 2.77 12.49 1.73
N GLY A 72 3.18 13.44 0.89
CA GLY A 72 3.81 14.66 1.36
C GLY A 72 2.77 15.62 1.95
N PHE A 73 3.18 16.47 2.91
CA PHE A 73 2.28 17.42 3.57
C PHE A 73 1.43 18.26 2.59
N HIS A 74 2.04 18.73 1.50
CA HIS A 74 1.38 19.58 0.51
C HIS A 74 0.22 18.89 -0.20
N GLN A 75 0.29 17.57 -0.39
CA GLN A 75 -0.73 16.78 -1.08
C GLN A 75 -1.99 16.60 -0.22
N ILE A 76 -1.86 16.61 1.10
CA ILE A 76 -2.94 16.27 2.04
C ILE A 76 -3.34 17.44 2.97
N LYS A 77 -2.83 18.65 2.68
CA LYS A 77 -3.05 19.83 3.54
C LYS A 77 -4.53 20.15 3.75
N GLN A 78 -5.37 19.89 2.73
CA GLN A 78 -6.80 20.15 2.78
C GLN A 78 -7.51 19.14 3.68
N ASP A 79 -7.18 17.86 3.55
CA ASP A 79 -7.73 16.80 4.41
C ASP A 79 -7.27 16.95 5.86
N LEU A 80 -6.00 17.31 6.08
CA LEU A 80 -5.51 17.65 7.41
C LEU A 80 -6.31 18.81 8.01
N LYS A 81 -6.60 19.84 7.20
CA LYS A 81 -7.44 20.98 7.63
C LYS A 81 -8.84 20.54 8.02
N TYR A 82 -9.47 19.71 7.21
CA TYR A 82 -10.76 19.16 7.53
C TYR A 82 -10.74 18.37 8.86
N VAL A 83 -9.72 17.54 9.07
CA VAL A 83 -9.57 16.72 10.29
C VAL A 83 -9.43 17.57 11.55
N TYR A 84 -8.55 18.57 11.59
CA TYR A 84 -8.37 19.38 12.80
C TYR A 84 -9.48 20.42 13.03
N GLN A 85 -10.35 20.65 12.04
CA GLN A 85 -11.53 21.51 12.18
C GLN A 85 -12.77 20.72 12.61
N THR A 86 -12.93 19.49 12.11
CA THR A 86 -14.21 18.77 12.20
C THR A 86 -14.12 17.51 13.06
N ILE A 87 -13.04 16.73 12.92
CA ILE A 87 -12.95 15.37 13.50
C ILE A 87 -12.25 15.40 14.85
N LEU A 88 -11.09 16.06 14.93
CA LEU A 88 -10.32 16.26 16.14
C LEU A 88 -10.08 17.76 16.34
N PRO A 89 -11.09 18.51 16.81
CA PRO A 89 -11.00 19.97 16.93
C PRO A 89 -9.79 20.38 17.74
N GLY A 90 -8.92 21.20 17.14
CA GLY A 90 -7.72 21.67 17.80
C GLY A 90 -6.93 22.67 16.97
N PRO A 91 -5.81 23.19 17.49
CA PRO A 91 -4.95 24.07 16.73
C PRO A 91 -4.45 23.36 15.47
N GLY A 92 -4.37 24.11 14.37
CA GLY A 92 -3.79 23.62 13.13
C GLY A 92 -2.33 23.16 13.31
N CYS A 93 -1.80 22.51 12.28
CA CYS A 93 -0.41 22.05 12.26
C CYS A 93 0.43 22.86 11.29
N ARG A 94 1.66 23.17 11.70
CA ARG A 94 2.70 23.65 10.77
C ARG A 94 3.03 22.53 9.78
N PRO A 95 3.53 22.84 8.58
CA PRO A 95 4.02 21.82 7.65
C PRO A 95 5.00 20.86 8.33
N PHE A 96 4.73 19.56 8.21
CA PHE A 96 5.57 18.50 8.76
C PHE A 96 5.51 17.29 7.84
N ASN A 97 6.59 16.52 7.80
CA ASN A 97 6.59 15.21 7.16
C ASN A 97 6.90 14.15 8.22
N LEU A 98 6.27 13.00 8.11
CA LEU A 98 6.60 11.87 8.98
C LEU A 98 7.95 11.29 8.58
N THR A 99 8.74 10.92 9.57
CA THR A 99 9.89 10.03 9.35
C THR A 99 9.39 8.64 8.94
N PRO A 100 10.20 7.83 8.22
CA PRO A 100 9.81 6.47 7.85
C PRO A 100 9.39 5.60 9.04
N LYS A 101 10.07 5.76 10.18
CA LYS A 101 9.76 5.04 11.43
C LYS A 101 8.42 5.46 12.03
N GLU A 102 8.09 6.74 12.00
CA GLU A 102 6.79 7.22 12.48
C GLU A 102 5.67 6.72 11.58
N ASN A 103 5.87 6.76 10.25
CA ASN A 103 4.87 6.26 9.32
C ASN A 103 4.63 4.76 9.50
N GLU A 104 5.70 3.98 9.66
CA GLU A 104 5.58 2.55 9.95
C GLU A 104 4.79 2.27 11.24
N ARG A 105 5.04 3.03 12.32
CA ARG A 105 4.29 2.90 13.57
C ARG A 105 2.81 3.25 13.40
N ILE A 106 2.48 4.27 12.60
CA ILE A 106 1.09 4.65 12.31
C ILE A 106 0.40 3.53 11.52
N TYR A 107 1.04 3.00 10.47
CA TYR A 107 0.46 1.89 9.70
C TYR A 107 0.28 0.62 10.52
N GLN A 108 1.19 0.31 11.45
CA GLN A 108 0.98 -0.81 12.38
C GLN A 108 -0.32 -0.66 13.18
N ARG A 109 -0.65 0.55 13.63
CA ARG A 109 -1.94 0.83 14.31
C ARG A 109 -3.12 0.72 13.35
N ILE A 110 -3.00 1.22 12.12
CA ILE A 110 -4.05 1.13 11.09
C ILE A 110 -4.35 -0.33 10.75
N PHE A 111 -3.32 -1.17 10.57
CA PHE A 111 -3.47 -2.60 10.33
C PHE A 111 -4.22 -3.30 11.47
N GLN A 112 -3.90 -2.97 12.72
CA GLN A 112 -4.63 -3.47 13.89
C GLN A 112 -6.09 -3.02 13.91
N LEU A 113 -6.37 -1.77 13.54
CA LEU A 113 -7.74 -1.22 13.51
C LEU A 113 -8.60 -1.86 12.42
N CYS A 114 -8.03 -2.08 11.23
CA CYS A 114 -8.75 -2.60 10.07
C CYS A 114 -8.69 -4.14 9.95
N ASN A 115 -7.98 -4.83 10.85
CA ASN A 115 -7.68 -6.26 10.75
C ASN A 115 -6.97 -6.64 9.44
N TYR A 116 -5.99 -5.83 9.03
CA TYR A 116 -5.14 -6.10 7.88
C TYR A 116 -3.76 -6.59 8.31
N GLN A 117 -3.11 -7.37 7.45
CA GLN A 117 -1.73 -7.79 7.60
C GLN A 117 -0.83 -6.90 6.74
N ARG A 118 0.39 -6.64 7.24
CA ARG A 118 1.42 -5.99 6.44
C ARG A 118 1.92 -6.97 5.38
N TRP A 119 2.13 -6.48 4.16
CA TRP A 119 2.83 -7.25 3.14
C TRP A 119 4.24 -7.69 3.60
N ASN A 120 4.46 -9.00 3.64
CA ASN A 120 5.77 -9.63 3.82
C ASN A 120 6.06 -10.55 2.62
N ALA A 121 7.16 -10.28 1.91
CA ALA A 121 7.56 -11.08 0.76
C ALA A 121 7.96 -12.53 1.11
N LYS A 122 8.42 -12.78 2.33
CA LYS A 122 8.77 -14.14 2.77
C LYS A 122 7.52 -14.99 3.00
N ASP A 123 6.54 -14.42 3.70
CA ASP A 123 5.36 -15.14 4.15
C ASP A 123 4.29 -15.23 3.05
N HIS A 124 4.13 -14.17 2.26
CA HIS A 124 3.06 -14.09 1.25
C HIS A 124 3.55 -14.25 -0.19
N GLY A 125 4.85 -14.07 -0.43
CA GLY A 125 5.39 -14.04 -1.80
C GLY A 125 5.22 -15.35 -2.55
N ALA A 126 5.44 -16.50 -1.89
CA ALA A 126 5.30 -17.82 -2.52
C ALA A 126 3.82 -18.17 -2.84
N ALA A 127 2.90 -17.78 -1.97
CA ALA A 127 1.48 -18.01 -2.21
C ALA A 127 0.95 -17.12 -3.34
N LEU A 128 1.34 -15.84 -3.35
CA LEU A 128 0.98 -14.92 -4.43
C LEU A 128 1.58 -15.38 -5.77
N SER A 129 2.84 -15.83 -5.78
CA SER A 129 3.50 -16.28 -7.00
C SER A 129 2.81 -17.49 -7.63
N ALA A 130 2.42 -18.46 -6.81
CA ALA A 130 1.68 -19.64 -7.26
C ALA A 130 0.32 -19.25 -7.85
N TYR A 131 -0.41 -18.35 -7.18
CA TYR A 131 -1.68 -17.82 -7.66
C TYR A 131 -1.54 -17.11 -9.01
N LEU A 132 -0.58 -16.18 -9.13
CA LEU A 132 -0.34 -15.46 -10.38
C LEU A 132 0.13 -16.38 -11.51
N SER A 133 0.94 -17.40 -11.21
CA SER A 133 1.38 -18.38 -12.22
C SER A 133 0.20 -19.19 -12.75
N GLN A 134 -0.81 -19.46 -11.93
CA GLN A 134 -2.05 -20.09 -12.38
C GLN A 134 -2.87 -19.14 -13.26
N GLN A 135 -3.00 -17.88 -12.88
CA GLN A 135 -3.73 -16.87 -13.66
C GLN A 135 -3.05 -16.54 -15.00
N ALA A 136 -1.71 -16.57 -15.05
CA ALA A 136 -0.94 -16.35 -16.27
C ALA A 136 -1.19 -17.39 -17.37
N ARG A 137 -1.71 -18.58 -17.02
CA ARG A 137 -2.15 -19.58 -18.00
C ARG A 137 -3.42 -19.18 -18.73
N ALA A 138 -4.25 -18.34 -18.11
CA ALA A 138 -5.50 -17.85 -18.68
C ALA A 138 -5.35 -16.46 -19.32
N TRP A 139 -4.46 -15.62 -18.81
CA TRP A 139 -4.29 -14.23 -19.25
C TRP A 139 -2.83 -13.89 -19.55
N THR A 140 -2.56 -13.38 -20.75
CA THR A 140 -1.21 -12.95 -21.18
C THR A 140 -0.92 -11.48 -20.90
N ALA A 141 -1.93 -10.65 -20.60
CA ALA A 141 -1.72 -9.22 -20.38
C ALA A 141 -1.20 -8.93 -18.95
N PRO A 142 -0.06 -8.22 -18.80
CA PRO A 142 0.52 -7.90 -17.49
C PRO A 142 -0.42 -7.15 -16.54
N ARG A 143 -1.35 -6.34 -17.09
CA ARG A 143 -2.33 -5.60 -16.29
C ARG A 143 -3.31 -6.52 -15.58
N HIS A 144 -3.81 -7.55 -16.24
CA HIS A 144 -4.71 -8.53 -15.60
C HIS A 144 -4.03 -9.27 -14.45
N LEU A 145 -2.73 -9.57 -14.58
CA LEU A 145 -1.95 -10.17 -13.49
C LEU A 145 -1.78 -9.22 -12.31
N PHE A 146 -1.62 -7.92 -12.55
CA PHE A 146 -1.57 -6.91 -11.49
C PHE A 146 -2.93 -6.78 -10.77
N ASP A 147 -4.03 -6.71 -11.50
CA ASP A 147 -5.37 -6.64 -10.92
C ASP A 147 -5.69 -7.90 -10.10
N ALA A 148 -5.30 -9.08 -10.60
CA ALA A 148 -5.40 -10.34 -9.87
C ALA A 148 -4.55 -10.35 -8.59
N ALA A 149 -3.36 -9.73 -8.59
CA ALA A 149 -2.53 -9.59 -7.39
C ALA A 149 -3.19 -8.69 -6.34
N ILE A 150 -3.80 -7.58 -6.77
CA ILE A 150 -4.55 -6.69 -5.89
C ILE A 150 -5.74 -7.43 -5.29
N GLU A 151 -6.48 -8.15 -6.12
CA GLU A 151 -7.63 -8.93 -5.69
C GLU A 151 -7.23 -9.98 -4.65
N TYR A 152 -6.14 -10.71 -4.89
CA TYR A 152 -5.60 -11.67 -3.93
C TYR A 152 -5.26 -11.00 -2.58
N CYS A 153 -4.55 -9.88 -2.61
CA CYS A 153 -4.22 -9.11 -1.41
C CYS A 153 -5.48 -8.68 -0.65
N SER A 154 -6.49 -8.19 -1.37
CA SER A 154 -7.77 -7.77 -0.79
C SER A 154 -8.49 -8.93 -0.10
N ARG A 155 -8.56 -10.10 -0.75
CA ARG A 155 -9.18 -11.33 -0.22
C ARG A 155 -8.50 -11.82 1.05
N GLN A 156 -7.16 -11.79 1.09
CA GLN A 156 -6.37 -12.22 2.24
C GLN A 156 -6.20 -11.14 3.32
N LYS A 157 -6.83 -9.96 3.16
CA LYS A 157 -6.66 -8.80 4.05
C LYS A 157 -5.19 -8.40 4.21
N ILE A 158 -4.42 -8.47 3.13
CA ILE A 158 -3.03 -8.01 3.09
C ILE A 158 -3.01 -6.60 2.49
N ALA A 159 -2.36 -5.67 3.17
CA ALA A 159 -2.20 -4.31 2.70
C ALA A 159 -1.30 -4.27 1.46
N ILE A 160 -1.74 -3.53 0.43
CA ILE A 160 -0.95 -3.33 -0.79
C ILE A 160 0.26 -2.47 -0.41
N PRO A 161 1.50 -2.96 -0.59
CA PRO A 161 2.69 -2.20 -0.27
C PRO A 161 2.80 -0.98 -1.20
N ALA A 162 3.38 0.10 -0.67
CA ALA A 162 3.64 1.30 -1.45
C ALA A 162 4.56 1.00 -2.64
N TYR A 163 4.29 1.65 -3.78
CA TYR A 163 5.23 1.71 -4.89
C TYR A 163 6.29 2.78 -4.59
N SER A 164 7.31 2.46 -3.80
CA SER A 164 8.40 3.39 -3.55
C SER A 164 9.42 3.30 -4.69
N THR A 165 9.58 4.40 -5.43
CA THR A 165 10.64 4.60 -6.44
C THR A 165 12.06 4.35 -5.89
N ARG A 166 12.27 4.37 -4.56
CA ARG A 166 13.53 4.08 -3.88
C ARG A 166 13.69 2.63 -3.40
N SER A 167 12.63 1.84 -3.40
CA SER A 167 12.70 0.41 -3.12
C SER A 167 12.71 -0.29 -4.46
N ARG A 168 13.88 -0.85 -4.82
CA ARG A 168 14.09 -1.68 -6.01
C ARG A 168 12.78 -2.44 -6.39
N PRO A 169 12.22 -2.24 -7.60
CA PRO A 169 10.97 -2.89 -8.03
C PRO A 169 11.05 -4.43 -8.16
N SER A 170 12.13 -5.04 -7.69
CA SER A 170 12.59 -6.37 -8.10
C SER A 170 11.75 -7.54 -7.59
N ARG A 171 10.69 -7.31 -6.80
CA ARG A 171 9.84 -8.40 -6.30
C ARG A 171 8.35 -8.32 -6.61
N TRP A 172 7.85 -7.19 -7.11
CA TRP A 172 6.44 -7.07 -7.52
C TRP A 172 6.24 -7.33 -9.01
N CYS A 173 7.12 -6.82 -9.88
CA CYS A 173 6.97 -6.94 -11.33
C CYS A 173 7.58 -8.22 -11.94
N ASN A 174 8.31 -9.04 -11.17
CA ASN A 174 9.07 -10.18 -11.72
C ASN A 174 8.26 -11.49 -11.84
N PHE A 175 6.93 -11.44 -11.73
CA PHE A 175 6.06 -12.62 -11.75
C PHE A 175 5.65 -13.12 -13.13
N GLY A 176 6.14 -12.51 -14.22
CA GLY A 176 5.77 -12.85 -15.60
C GLY A 176 6.80 -13.63 -16.42
N CYS A 177 8.05 -13.77 -15.98
CA CYS A 177 9.07 -14.49 -16.75
C CYS A 177 9.17 -15.95 -16.28
N GLY A 178 8.40 -16.82 -16.92
CA GLY A 178 8.48 -18.26 -16.74
C GLY A 178 9.90 -18.78 -16.98
N ARG A 179 10.47 -19.45 -15.98
CA ARG A 179 11.42 -20.54 -16.24
C ARG A 179 10.73 -21.83 -15.85
N GLY A 180 10.40 -22.62 -16.87
CA GLY A 180 10.07 -24.03 -16.70
C GLY A 180 11.26 -24.77 -16.06
N PRO A 181 11.04 -25.98 -15.52
CA PRO A 181 12.09 -26.75 -14.90
C PRO A 181 13.04 -27.24 -16.00
N SER A 182 14.25 -26.69 -16.06
CA SER A 182 15.33 -27.34 -16.80
C SER A 182 15.79 -28.53 -15.97
N SER A 183 15.27 -29.69 -16.39
CA SER A 183 15.72 -31.06 -16.18
C SER A 183 17.21 -31.21 -15.82
N GLY A 184 17.46 -32.07 -14.84
CA GLY A 184 18.80 -32.49 -14.45
C GLY A 184 19.56 -33.23 -15.55
N GLY A 185 20.89 -33.19 -15.41
CA GLY A 185 21.83 -34.06 -16.08
C GLY A 185 22.75 -34.68 -15.03
N PHE A 186 22.54 -35.98 -14.81
CA PHE A 186 23.42 -36.91 -14.11
C PHE A 186 24.63 -37.28 -15.01
N GLY A 187 25.73 -37.71 -14.39
CA GLY A 187 26.87 -38.40 -15.02
C GLY A 187 28.10 -37.51 -15.12
N GLY A 188 29.30 -37.91 -14.72
CA GLY A 188 29.86 -39.22 -14.42
C GLY A 188 31.39 -39.07 -14.53
N ASP A 189 32.11 -39.99 -13.90
CA ASP A 189 33.57 -40.02 -13.70
C ASP A 189 34.45 -39.74 -14.94
N VAL A 190 35.61 -39.11 -14.70
CA VAL A 190 36.99 -39.67 -14.80
C VAL A 190 38.00 -38.57 -14.42
#